data_AF-A0A1Y5TFE6-F1
#
_entry.id   AF-A0A1Y5TFE6-F1
#
_cell.length_a   1.000
_cell.length_b   1.000
_cell.length_c   1.000
_cell.angle_alpha   90.00
_cell.angle_beta   90.00
_cell.angle_gamma   90.00
#
_symmetry.space_group_name_H-M   'P 1'
#
loop_
_entity.id
_entity.type
_entity.pdbx_description
1 polymer ?
#
loop_
_entity_poly.entity_id
_entity_poly.type
_entity_poly.pdbx_seq_one_letter_code
_entity_poly.pdbx_strand_id
1 'polypeptide(L)'
;MDDSKFGTEDARGYWKPHKRLTYPDVFVWPMRLRGILSWLPGYLFPWTAIYASLTLVVFFLLTPDLARMQNASLGWMGLILLRNYGLLIAVVGVQHYWFYIRKGQGTAFKYNRRWPQPRNVAFTLGCQTRDNVFWSLAFGVPIWTAWECLAWWLYANGVVAQLDIATHPIWFALLWLMVPLLHEFHFYCVHRLIHVPWIYKRVHYLHHRNINPGPWSGLSMHPIEHILYFSGFLIYFILPAHPLHFLNVSLLAGLSPAQGHSGFDRIAPGENKSLDFSYYAHYLHHRYFEVNYADGTIPIDKWFGTFHDGTAEGDAALKRRRQKTSNA
;
A
#
# COMPACT_ATOMS: atom_id res chain seq x y z
N MET A 1 11.38 24.35 -1.00
CA MET A 1 12.02 23.67 0.15
C MET A 1 13.29 23.02 -0.35
N ASP A 2 14.40 23.23 0.35
CA ASP A 2 15.69 22.60 0.05
C ASP A 2 15.72 21.16 0.61
N ASP A 3 15.74 20.17 -0.28
CA ASP A 3 15.70 18.75 0.08
C ASP A 3 17.08 18.17 0.45
N SER A 4 18.17 18.90 0.22
CA SER A 4 19.53 18.50 0.60
C SER A 4 19.71 18.40 2.12
N LYS A 5 18.89 19.13 2.87
CA LYS A 5 18.82 19.03 4.34
C LYS A 5 18.30 17.68 4.82
N PHE A 6 17.56 16.97 3.97
CA PHE A 6 16.85 15.74 4.32
C PHE A 6 17.42 14.49 3.66
N GLY A 7 18.29 14.64 2.66
CA GLY A 7 18.83 13.51 1.92
C GLY A 7 19.97 13.91 0.99
N THR A 8 20.61 12.90 0.40
CA THR A 8 21.67 13.08 -0.58
C THR A 8 21.28 12.50 -1.93
N GLU A 9 21.83 13.08 -2.99
CA GLU A 9 21.66 12.64 -4.37
C GLU A 9 22.98 12.09 -4.91
N ASP A 10 22.94 10.93 -5.57
CA ASP A 10 24.09 10.38 -6.28
C ASP A 10 24.23 10.98 -7.69
N ALA A 11 25.40 10.78 -8.33
CA ALA A 11 25.67 11.32 -9.68
C ALA A 11 24.71 10.82 -10.78
N ARG A 12 23.89 9.79 -10.51
CA ARG A 12 22.91 9.24 -11.45
C ARG A 12 21.52 9.86 -11.26
N GLY A 13 21.34 10.72 -10.25
CA GLY A 13 20.08 11.35 -9.89
C GLY A 13 19.19 10.48 -9.00
N TYR A 14 19.78 9.57 -8.23
CA TYR A 14 19.05 8.84 -7.18
C TYR A 14 19.18 9.58 -5.86
N TRP A 15 18.05 10.06 -5.34
CA TRP A 15 17.96 10.71 -4.05
C TRP A 15 17.63 9.68 -2.96
N LYS A 16 18.30 9.79 -1.80
CA LYS A 16 18.06 8.97 -0.62
C LYS A 16 17.88 9.83 0.63
N PRO A 17 16.94 9.51 1.52
CA PRO A 17 16.78 10.23 2.77
C PRO A 17 17.94 9.98 3.73
N HIS A 18 18.28 10.96 4.56
CA HIS A 18 19.18 10.80 5.72
C HIS A 18 18.53 9.97 6.83
N LYS A 19 17.19 9.98 6.90
CA LYS A 19 16.41 9.17 7.83
C LYS A 19 16.67 7.69 7.53
N ARG A 20 17.24 6.98 8.49
CA ARG A 20 17.52 5.55 8.35
C ARG A 20 16.22 4.76 8.38
N LEU A 21 16.12 3.76 7.52
CA LEU A 21 15.08 2.75 7.60
C LEU A 21 15.32 1.92 8.87
N THR A 22 14.40 2.06 9.82
CA THR A 22 14.46 1.41 11.13
C THR A 22 13.08 0.84 11.45
N TYR A 23 13.06 -0.15 12.32
CA TYR A 23 11.81 -0.70 12.85
C TYR A 23 11.65 -0.24 14.29
N PRO A 24 10.41 -0.06 14.75
CA PRO A 24 10.16 0.30 16.13
C PRO A 24 10.60 -0.81 17.08
N ASP A 25 11.00 -0.44 18.30
CA ASP A 25 11.31 -1.34 19.42
C ASP A 25 10.02 -1.97 20.02
N VAL A 26 9.11 -2.42 19.15
CA VAL A 26 7.81 -3.03 19.49
C VAL A 26 7.93 -4.55 19.42
N PHE A 27 8.49 -5.06 18.32
CA PHE A 27 8.61 -6.49 18.04
C PHE A 27 9.99 -7.02 18.48
N VAL A 28 10.37 -6.73 19.73
CA VAL A 28 11.64 -7.13 20.35
C VAL A 28 11.41 -7.98 21.59
N TRP A 29 12.34 -8.88 21.90
CA TRP A 29 12.33 -9.67 23.13
C TRP A 29 13.53 -9.31 24.02
N PRO A 30 13.33 -9.02 25.32
CA PRO A 30 12.03 -8.88 26.00
C PRO A 30 11.25 -7.65 25.51
N MET A 31 9.91 -7.69 25.60
CA MET A 31 9.03 -6.59 25.18
C MET A 31 9.38 -5.29 25.91
N ARG A 32 9.45 -4.18 25.16
CA ARG A 32 9.80 -2.85 25.69
C ARG A 32 8.61 -1.91 25.63
N LEU A 33 7.95 -1.67 26.78
CA LEU A 33 6.80 -0.77 26.85
C LEU A 33 7.12 0.64 26.34
N ARG A 34 8.31 1.17 26.66
CA ARG A 34 8.78 2.48 26.15
C ARG A 34 8.86 2.50 24.62
N GLY A 35 9.26 1.40 23.98
CA GLY A 35 9.28 1.26 22.53
C GLY A 35 7.88 1.38 21.93
N ILE A 36 6.92 0.63 22.50
CA ILE A 36 5.51 0.68 22.11
C ILE A 36 4.93 2.09 22.24
N LEU A 37 5.11 2.73 23.40
CA LEU A 37 4.57 4.07 23.66
C LEU A 37 5.18 5.12 22.74
N SER A 38 6.46 5.00 22.38
CA SER A 38 7.12 5.92 21.45
C SER A 38 6.70 5.73 19.98
N TRP A 39 6.32 4.51 19.61
CA TRP A 39 5.90 4.15 18.26
C TRP A 39 4.44 4.48 17.99
N LEU A 40 3.58 4.32 19.00
CA LEU A 40 2.12 4.44 18.87
C LEU A 40 1.66 5.76 18.20
N PRO A 41 2.20 6.95 18.52
CA PRO A 41 1.78 8.18 17.85
C PRO A 41 2.02 8.17 16.33
N GLY A 42 3.18 7.66 15.89
CA GLY A 42 3.52 7.56 14.46
C GLY A 42 2.77 6.42 13.75
N TYR A 43 2.41 5.37 14.48
CA TYR A 43 1.53 4.32 13.97
C TYR A 43 0.11 4.82 13.73
N LEU A 44 -0.41 5.66 14.63
CA LEU A 44 -1.78 6.18 14.54
C LEU A 44 -1.91 7.39 13.59
N PHE A 45 -0.90 8.25 13.50
CA PHE A 45 -1.02 9.53 12.80
C PHE A 45 0.07 9.80 11.76
N PRO A 46 -0.26 10.50 10.67
CA PRO A 46 -1.61 10.92 10.29
C PRO A 46 -2.37 9.85 9.48
N TRP A 47 -1.64 8.94 8.82
CA TRP A 47 -2.20 8.11 7.75
C TRP A 47 -3.23 7.10 8.23
N THR A 48 -2.93 6.35 9.31
CA THR A 48 -3.88 5.41 9.90
C THR A 48 -5.16 6.11 10.34
N ALA A 49 -5.06 7.26 11.00
CA ALA A 49 -6.20 8.09 11.39
C ALA A 49 -7.01 8.60 10.19
N ILE A 50 -6.34 9.02 9.11
CA ILE A 50 -7.01 9.45 7.87
C ILE A 50 -7.82 8.29 7.27
N TYR A 51 -7.23 7.11 7.13
CA TYR A 51 -7.92 5.95 6.57
C TYR A 51 -9.04 5.46 7.48
N ALA A 52 -8.82 5.39 8.79
CA ALA A 52 -9.84 5.07 9.79
C ALA A 52 -11.03 6.05 9.74
N SER A 53 -10.76 7.35 9.60
CA SER A 53 -11.82 8.38 9.49
C SER A 53 -12.57 8.26 8.18
N LEU A 54 -11.86 8.03 7.07
CA LEU A 54 -12.47 7.78 5.76
C LEU A 54 -13.36 6.53 5.80
N THR A 55 -12.97 5.48 6.52
CA THR A 55 -13.81 4.30 6.73
C THR A 55 -15.14 4.66 7.36
N LEU A 56 -15.15 5.47 8.43
CA LEU A 56 -16.40 5.87 9.09
C LEU A 56 -17.28 6.69 8.13
N VAL A 57 -16.70 7.64 7.40
CA VAL A 57 -17.42 8.44 6.40
C VAL A 57 -18.02 7.54 5.33
N VAL A 58 -17.25 6.61 4.76
CA VAL A 58 -17.71 5.69 3.73
C VAL A 58 -18.76 4.72 4.27
N PHE A 59 -18.60 4.23 5.50
CA PHE A 59 -19.53 3.30 6.12
C PHE A 59 -20.90 3.94 6.33
N PHE A 60 -20.95 5.12 6.96
CA PHE A 60 -22.21 5.74 7.33
C PHE A 60 -22.89 6.51 6.20
N LEU A 61 -22.13 7.02 5.22
CA LEU A 61 -22.70 7.88 4.17
C LEU A 61 -22.75 7.23 2.78
N LEU A 62 -21.85 6.29 2.49
CA LEU A 62 -21.63 5.79 1.13
C LEU A 62 -21.75 4.27 1.00
N THR A 63 -22.06 3.55 2.08
CA THR A 63 -22.28 2.10 2.07
C THR A 63 -23.79 1.86 2.18
N PRO A 64 -24.41 1.16 1.21
CA PRO A 64 -25.83 0.85 1.29
C PRO A 64 -26.18 0.04 2.54
N ASP A 65 -27.44 0.12 2.98
CA ASP A 65 -27.89 -0.64 4.14
C ASP A 65 -27.69 -2.15 3.97
N LEU A 66 -27.25 -2.80 5.05
CA LEU A 66 -26.95 -4.23 5.04
C LEU A 66 -28.17 -5.08 4.65
N ALA A 67 -29.38 -4.65 5.02
CA ALA A 67 -30.63 -5.32 4.61
C ALA A 67 -30.79 -5.36 3.07
N ARG A 68 -30.40 -4.30 2.35
CA ARG A 68 -30.45 -4.25 0.89
C ARG A 68 -29.45 -5.23 0.25
N MET A 69 -28.38 -5.55 0.95
CA MET A 69 -27.29 -6.41 0.47
C MET A 69 -27.56 -7.90 0.68
N GLN A 70 -28.65 -8.28 1.37
CA GLN A 70 -29.06 -9.68 1.52
C GLN A 70 -29.32 -10.34 0.14
N ASN A 71 -29.99 -9.60 -0.73
CA ASN A 71 -30.24 -10.02 -2.11
C ASN A 71 -29.23 -9.35 -3.06
N ALA A 72 -28.47 -10.15 -3.79
CA ALA A 72 -27.54 -9.65 -4.79
C ALA A 72 -28.30 -8.87 -5.88
N SER A 73 -27.90 -7.63 -6.14
CA SER A 73 -28.48 -6.82 -7.21
C SER A 73 -27.44 -5.88 -7.82
N LEU A 74 -27.55 -5.65 -9.12
CA LEU A 74 -26.67 -4.73 -9.84
C LEU A 74 -26.76 -3.29 -9.31
N GLY A 75 -27.88 -2.92 -8.68
CA GLY A 75 -28.10 -1.57 -8.15
C GLY A 75 -27.12 -1.22 -7.03
N TRP A 76 -27.10 -1.98 -5.93
CA TRP A 76 -26.18 -1.68 -4.82
C TRP A 76 -24.73 -2.00 -5.17
N MET A 77 -24.48 -3.05 -5.96
CA MET A 77 -23.13 -3.39 -6.43
C MET A 77 -22.56 -2.28 -7.32
N GLY A 78 -23.40 -1.68 -8.18
CA GLY A 78 -23.04 -0.54 -9.01
C GLY A 78 -22.73 0.72 -8.20
N LEU A 79 -23.45 0.97 -7.10
CA LEU A 79 -23.15 2.08 -6.18
C LEU A 79 -21.76 1.92 -5.54
N ILE A 80 -21.41 0.71 -5.08
CA ILE A 80 -20.07 0.43 -4.54
C ILE A 80 -19.00 0.60 -5.61
N LEU A 81 -19.25 0.13 -6.83
CA LEU A 81 -18.33 0.28 -7.95
C LEU A 81 -18.05 1.76 -8.25
N LEU A 82 -19.09 2.57 -8.41
CA LEU A 82 -18.97 4.00 -8.67
C LEU A 82 -18.28 4.73 -7.51
N ARG A 83 -18.59 4.35 -6.27
CA ARG A 83 -17.93 4.88 -5.08
C ARG A 83 -16.44 4.57 -5.07
N ASN A 84 -16.04 3.32 -5.35
CA ASN A 84 -14.63 2.92 -5.38
C ASN A 84 -13.87 3.59 -6.52
N TYR A 85 -14.49 3.78 -7.69
CA TYR A 85 -13.94 4.62 -8.76
C TYR A 85 -13.73 6.06 -8.29
N GLY A 86 -14.75 6.68 -7.70
CA GLY A 86 -14.68 8.06 -7.22
C GLY A 86 -13.59 8.25 -6.17
N LEU A 87 -13.50 7.33 -5.20
CA LEU A 87 -12.47 7.37 -4.15
C LEU A 87 -11.06 7.20 -4.72
N LEU A 88 -10.85 6.22 -5.61
CA LEU A 88 -9.54 6.00 -6.21
C LEU A 88 -9.13 7.20 -7.08
N ILE A 89 -10.02 7.69 -7.94
CA ILE A 89 -9.75 8.85 -8.80
C ILE A 89 -9.46 10.10 -7.95
N ALA A 90 -10.20 10.33 -6.86
CA ALA A 90 -9.94 11.45 -5.98
C ALA A 90 -8.57 11.33 -5.30
N VAL A 91 -8.28 10.21 -4.62
CA VAL A 91 -7.03 10.05 -3.86
C VAL A 91 -5.81 9.97 -4.76
N VAL A 92 -5.85 9.10 -5.77
CA VAL A 92 -4.71 8.88 -6.68
C VAL A 92 -4.57 10.03 -7.67
N GLY A 93 -5.68 10.55 -8.17
CA GLY A 93 -5.70 11.67 -9.11
C GLY A 93 -5.17 12.96 -8.48
N VAL A 94 -5.51 13.28 -7.22
CA VAL A 94 -4.94 14.45 -6.52
C VAL A 94 -3.44 14.31 -6.35
N GLN A 95 -2.95 13.14 -5.91
CA GLN A 95 -1.52 12.89 -5.79
C GLN A 95 -0.81 12.99 -7.15
N HIS A 96 -1.37 12.35 -8.18
CA HIS A 96 -0.80 12.38 -9.52
C HIS A 96 -0.77 13.80 -10.10
N TYR A 97 -1.86 14.56 -9.91
CA TYR A 97 -1.93 15.95 -10.34
C TYR A 97 -0.85 16.79 -9.68
N TRP A 98 -0.72 16.70 -8.35
CA TRP A 98 0.29 17.47 -7.61
C TRP A 98 1.73 17.13 -8.04
N PHE A 99 2.08 15.84 -8.03
CA PHE A 99 3.45 15.39 -8.23
C PHE A 99 3.90 15.36 -9.70
N TYR A 100 3.02 15.00 -10.64
CA TYR A 100 3.41 14.68 -12.02
C TYR A 100 2.85 15.67 -13.05
N ILE A 101 1.68 16.27 -12.82
CA ILE A 101 1.07 17.24 -13.75
C ILE A 101 1.53 18.66 -13.40
N ARG A 102 1.15 19.15 -12.21
CA ARG A 102 1.53 20.47 -11.70
C ARG A 102 3.01 20.55 -11.36
N LYS A 103 3.61 19.42 -10.96
CA LYS A 103 4.99 19.33 -10.43
C LYS A 103 5.20 20.37 -9.32
N GLY A 104 4.28 20.42 -8.36
CA GLY A 104 4.19 21.51 -7.37
C GLY A 104 5.43 21.70 -6.49
N GLN A 105 6.27 20.66 -6.37
CA GLN A 105 7.56 20.70 -5.67
C GLN A 105 8.75 20.36 -6.59
N GLY A 106 8.57 20.45 -7.92
CA GLY A 106 9.58 20.06 -8.90
C GLY A 106 10.03 18.62 -8.66
N THR A 107 11.35 18.43 -8.59
CA THR A 107 11.94 17.13 -8.25
C THR A 107 12.27 16.99 -6.77
N ALA A 108 12.04 17.99 -5.91
CA ALA A 108 12.39 17.94 -4.50
C ALA A 108 11.77 16.71 -3.83
N PHE A 109 12.58 15.94 -3.08
CA PHE A 109 12.23 14.65 -2.45
C PHE A 109 11.91 13.49 -3.42
N LYS A 110 12.06 13.66 -4.73
CA LYS A 110 11.85 12.57 -5.70
C LYS A 110 13.02 11.59 -5.65
N TYR A 111 12.75 10.31 -5.37
CA TYR A 111 13.81 9.29 -5.24
C TYR A 111 14.62 9.08 -6.52
N ASN A 112 13.99 9.22 -7.69
CA ASN A 112 14.66 9.23 -8.99
C ASN A 112 14.32 10.55 -9.69
N ARG A 113 15.30 11.43 -9.89
CA ARG A 113 15.09 12.76 -10.48
C ARG A 113 14.53 12.72 -11.90
N ARG A 114 14.63 11.59 -12.60
CA ARG A 114 14.10 11.44 -13.96
C ARG A 114 12.58 11.35 -13.91
N TRP A 115 11.93 12.08 -14.82
CA TRP A 115 10.50 11.96 -15.03
C TRP A 115 10.18 10.73 -15.90
N PRO A 116 8.98 10.13 -15.74
CA PRO A 116 8.49 9.11 -16.67
C PRO A 116 8.55 9.61 -18.11
N GLN A 117 9.00 8.74 -19.02
CA GLN A 117 9.09 9.09 -20.44
C GLN A 117 7.68 9.16 -21.05
N PRO A 118 7.40 10.13 -21.95
CA PRO A 118 6.11 10.21 -22.65
C PRO A 118 5.77 8.94 -23.43
N ARG A 119 6.79 8.34 -24.06
CA ARG A 119 6.70 7.06 -24.76
C ARG A 119 7.69 6.07 -24.17
N ASN A 120 7.21 4.89 -23.81
CA ASN A 120 8.02 3.80 -23.31
C ASN A 120 7.42 2.45 -23.76
N VAL A 121 8.20 1.68 -24.50
CA VAL A 121 7.80 0.39 -25.09
C VAL A 121 7.62 -0.73 -24.06
N ALA A 122 8.11 -0.55 -22.84
CA ALA A 122 7.88 -1.49 -21.74
C ALA A 122 6.42 -1.51 -21.25
N PHE A 123 5.62 -0.50 -21.62
CA PHE A 123 4.22 -0.36 -21.25
C PHE A 123 3.30 -0.69 -22.43
N THR A 124 2.23 -1.44 -22.17
CA THR A 124 1.31 -1.96 -23.18
C THR A 124 0.62 -0.84 -23.94
N LEU A 125 0.25 0.23 -23.23
CA LEU A 125 -0.34 1.44 -23.82
C LEU A 125 0.71 2.49 -24.27
N GLY A 126 1.99 2.08 -24.36
CA GLY A 126 3.10 2.91 -24.82
C GLY A 126 3.49 4.06 -23.90
N CYS A 127 2.86 4.22 -22.75
CA CYS A 127 3.12 5.26 -21.76
C CYS A 127 2.79 4.74 -20.35
N GLN A 128 3.69 4.95 -19.40
CA GLN A 128 3.54 4.48 -18.02
C GLN A 128 2.21 4.93 -17.39
N THR A 129 1.89 6.23 -17.44
CA THR A 129 0.67 6.75 -16.80
C THR A 129 -0.60 6.16 -17.40
N ARG A 130 -0.71 6.12 -18.74
CA ARG A 130 -1.90 5.59 -19.42
C ARG A 130 -2.13 4.13 -19.08
N ASP A 131 -1.05 3.35 -19.12
CA ASP A 131 -1.08 1.93 -18.80
C ASP A 131 -1.48 1.71 -17.34
N ASN A 132 -0.86 2.45 -16.41
CA ASN A 132 -1.18 2.32 -14.99
C ASN A 132 -2.62 2.71 -14.65
N VAL A 133 -3.14 3.78 -15.27
CA VAL A 133 -4.55 4.18 -15.16
C VAL A 133 -5.45 3.07 -15.69
N PHE A 134 -5.12 2.48 -16.85
CA PHE A 134 -5.88 1.37 -17.42
C PHE A 134 -5.93 0.16 -16.49
N TRP A 135 -4.80 -0.34 -16.01
CA TRP A 135 -4.79 -1.53 -15.12
C TRP A 135 -5.51 -1.26 -13.80
N SER A 136 -5.33 -0.06 -13.22
CA SER A 136 -6.01 0.32 -11.98
C SER A 136 -7.52 0.42 -12.15
N LEU A 137 -7.99 1.08 -13.21
CA LEU A 137 -9.42 1.33 -13.41
C LEU A 137 -10.14 0.14 -14.07
N ALA A 138 -9.55 -0.52 -15.06
CA ALA A 138 -10.19 -1.62 -15.77
C ALA A 138 -10.20 -2.94 -14.99
N PHE A 139 -9.21 -3.16 -14.11
CA PHE A 139 -9.09 -4.41 -13.35
C PHE A 139 -9.01 -4.19 -11.84
N GLY A 140 -8.18 -3.26 -11.37
CA GLY A 140 -8.00 -3.00 -9.94
C GLY A 140 -9.32 -2.67 -9.22
N VAL A 141 -10.02 -1.62 -9.66
CA VAL A 141 -11.29 -1.18 -9.04
C VAL A 141 -12.40 -2.22 -9.17
N PRO A 142 -12.64 -2.86 -10.35
CA PRO A 142 -13.64 -3.92 -10.46
C PRO A 142 -13.36 -5.13 -9.57
N ILE A 143 -12.11 -5.61 -9.49
CA ILE A 143 -11.77 -6.78 -8.66
C ILE A 143 -11.87 -6.42 -7.17
N TRP A 144 -11.39 -5.25 -6.78
CA TRP A 144 -11.59 -4.71 -5.43
C TRP A 144 -13.08 -4.68 -5.06
N THR A 145 -13.90 -4.15 -5.96
CA THR A 145 -15.35 -4.03 -5.76
C THR A 145 -16.02 -5.40 -5.69
N ALA A 146 -15.62 -6.37 -6.52
CA ALA A 146 -16.18 -7.73 -6.48
C ALA A 146 -15.93 -8.39 -5.12
N TRP A 147 -14.72 -8.26 -4.59
CA TRP A 147 -14.37 -8.69 -3.24
C TRP A 147 -15.22 -8.02 -2.16
N GLU A 148 -15.43 -6.71 -2.28
CA GLU A 148 -16.26 -5.96 -1.34
C GLU A 148 -17.74 -6.34 -1.42
N CYS A 149 -18.29 -6.49 -2.62
CA CYS A 149 -19.67 -6.96 -2.80
C CYS A 149 -19.86 -8.36 -2.20
N LEU A 150 -18.89 -9.26 -2.39
CA LEU A 150 -18.91 -10.58 -1.77
C LEU A 150 -18.93 -10.46 -0.24
N ALA A 151 -18.03 -9.66 0.34
CA ALA A 151 -17.98 -9.45 1.78
C ALA A 151 -19.32 -8.93 2.33
N TRP A 152 -19.90 -7.92 1.69
CA TRP A 152 -21.17 -7.36 2.12
C TRP A 152 -22.32 -8.34 2.05
N TRP A 153 -22.39 -9.13 0.98
CA TRP A 153 -23.39 -10.18 0.86
C TRP A 153 -23.22 -11.26 1.94
N LEU A 154 -21.98 -11.67 2.24
CA LEU A 154 -21.68 -12.63 3.31
C LEU A 154 -22.08 -12.10 4.69
N TYR A 155 -21.76 -10.84 4.99
CA TYR A 155 -22.19 -10.18 6.22
C TYR A 155 -23.71 -10.09 6.30
N ALA A 156 -24.38 -9.63 5.24
CA ALA A 156 -25.83 -9.42 5.22
C ALA A 156 -26.63 -10.71 5.43
N ASN A 157 -26.10 -11.84 4.97
CA ASN A 157 -26.72 -13.15 5.10
C ASN A 157 -26.23 -13.94 6.33
N GLY A 158 -25.40 -13.34 7.20
CA GLY A 158 -24.89 -14.00 8.41
C GLY A 158 -24.01 -15.22 8.12
N VAL A 159 -23.40 -15.30 6.93
CA VAL A 159 -22.52 -16.41 6.53
C VAL A 159 -21.16 -16.31 7.24
N VAL A 160 -20.69 -15.09 7.48
CA VAL A 160 -19.48 -14.81 8.26
C VAL A 160 -19.83 -14.27 9.64
N ALA A 161 -19.01 -14.62 10.64
CA ALA A 161 -19.24 -14.21 12.02
C ALA A 161 -19.11 -12.69 12.17
N GLN A 162 -20.12 -12.06 12.76
CA GLN A 162 -20.12 -10.64 13.08
C GLN A 162 -19.79 -10.39 14.54
N LEU A 163 -18.92 -9.41 14.77
CA LEU A 163 -18.66 -8.91 16.11
C LEU A 163 -19.71 -7.86 16.48
N ASP A 164 -20.47 -8.10 17.54
CA ASP A 164 -21.28 -7.06 18.17
C ASP A 164 -20.41 -6.17 19.08
N ILE A 165 -20.45 -4.85 18.83
CA ILE A 165 -19.66 -3.85 19.53
C ILE A 165 -20.11 -3.72 20.99
N ALA A 166 -21.41 -3.85 21.27
CA ALA A 166 -21.94 -3.64 22.62
C ALA A 166 -21.46 -4.73 23.58
N THR A 167 -21.40 -5.98 23.11
CA THR A 167 -20.93 -7.12 23.90
C THR A 167 -19.42 -7.27 23.92
N HIS A 168 -18.71 -6.80 22.88
CA HIS A 168 -17.25 -6.99 22.74
C HIS A 168 -16.47 -5.71 22.41
N PRO A 169 -16.64 -4.61 23.17
CA PRO A 169 -16.05 -3.31 22.82
C PRO A 169 -14.51 -3.32 22.84
N ILE A 170 -13.91 -4.09 23.75
CA ILE A 170 -12.44 -4.21 23.86
C ILE A 170 -11.88 -4.94 22.63
N TRP A 171 -12.50 -6.05 22.23
CA TRP A 171 -12.04 -6.80 21.05
C TRP A 171 -12.22 -5.99 19.77
N PHE A 172 -13.31 -5.24 19.65
CA PHE A 172 -13.50 -4.28 18.55
C PHE A 172 -12.34 -3.27 18.51
N ALA A 173 -12.02 -2.62 19.63
CA ALA A 173 -10.95 -1.63 19.68
C ALA A 173 -9.57 -2.23 19.35
N LEU A 174 -9.26 -3.42 19.88
CA LEU A 174 -8.01 -4.12 19.58
C LEU A 174 -7.91 -4.49 18.10
N LEU A 175 -8.96 -5.08 17.53
CA LEU A 175 -8.96 -5.48 16.13
C LEU A 175 -8.89 -4.26 15.20
N TRP A 176 -9.54 -3.15 15.54
CA TRP A 176 -9.43 -1.87 14.84
C TRP A 176 -7.99 -1.39 14.75
N LEU A 177 -7.25 -1.44 15.86
CA LEU A 177 -5.84 -1.11 15.90
C LEU A 177 -4.96 -2.13 15.18
N MET A 178 -5.40 -3.38 15.07
CA MET A 178 -4.66 -4.44 14.37
C MET A 178 -4.88 -4.44 12.85
N VAL A 179 -5.89 -3.74 12.31
CA VAL A 179 -6.19 -3.75 10.86
C VAL A 179 -4.95 -3.47 9.98
N PRO A 180 -4.17 -2.39 10.21
CA PRO A 180 -2.96 -2.14 9.41
C PRO A 180 -1.88 -3.22 9.57
N LEU A 181 -1.74 -3.80 10.77
CA LEU A 181 -0.76 -4.88 11.02
C LEU A 181 -1.15 -6.18 10.31
N LEU A 182 -2.43 -6.53 10.32
CA LEU A 182 -2.95 -7.71 9.61
C LEU A 182 -2.83 -7.52 8.10
N HIS A 183 -3.11 -6.31 7.60
CA HIS A 183 -2.88 -5.95 6.21
C HIS A 183 -1.40 -6.12 5.82
N GLU A 184 -0.46 -5.57 6.59
CA GLU A 184 0.97 -5.66 6.28
C GLU A 184 1.47 -7.11 6.32
N PHE A 185 1.03 -7.90 7.29
CA PHE A 185 1.41 -9.32 7.39
C PHE A 185 0.92 -10.12 6.17
N HIS A 186 -0.34 -9.92 5.77
CA HIS A 186 -0.89 -10.53 4.56
C HIS A 186 -0.16 -10.04 3.31
N PHE A 187 0.06 -8.73 3.20
CA PHE A 187 0.75 -8.12 2.08
C PHE A 187 2.14 -8.71 1.92
N TYR A 188 2.93 -8.81 3.00
CA TYR A 188 4.25 -9.46 2.96
C TYR A 188 4.18 -10.90 2.41
N CYS A 189 3.24 -11.70 2.91
CA CYS A 189 3.10 -13.10 2.50
C CYS A 189 2.78 -13.22 1.00
N VAL A 190 1.78 -12.48 0.53
CA VAL A 190 1.39 -12.48 -0.89
C VAL A 190 2.48 -11.87 -1.75
N HIS A 191 3.08 -10.77 -1.33
CA HIS A 191 4.11 -10.07 -2.08
C HIS A 191 5.33 -10.96 -2.27
N ARG A 192 5.80 -11.63 -1.22
CA ARG A 192 6.89 -12.60 -1.34
C ARG A 192 6.53 -13.79 -2.23
N LEU A 193 5.29 -14.27 -2.17
CA LEU A 193 4.80 -15.35 -3.05
C LEU A 193 4.83 -14.92 -4.52
N ILE A 194 4.34 -13.74 -4.86
CA ILE A 194 4.29 -13.28 -6.27
C ILE A 194 5.66 -12.93 -6.84
N HIS A 195 6.70 -12.85 -6.00
CA HIS A 195 8.11 -12.78 -6.41
C HIS A 195 8.77 -14.14 -6.69
N VAL A 196 8.08 -15.26 -6.47
CA VAL A 196 8.54 -16.57 -6.96
C VAL A 196 8.71 -16.48 -8.48
N PRO A 197 9.86 -16.88 -9.08
CA PRO A 197 10.23 -16.52 -10.45
C PRO A 197 9.16 -16.80 -11.51
N TRP A 198 8.43 -17.90 -11.36
CA TRP A 198 7.36 -18.29 -12.28
C TRP A 198 6.12 -17.39 -12.16
N ILE A 199 5.72 -17.03 -10.93
CA ILE A 199 4.61 -16.11 -10.68
C ILE A 199 5.02 -14.70 -11.10
N TYR A 200 6.22 -14.26 -10.73
CA TYR A 200 6.75 -12.95 -11.05
C TYR A 200 6.67 -12.65 -12.55
N LYS A 201 7.22 -13.54 -13.38
CA LYS A 201 7.28 -13.34 -14.84
C LYS A 201 5.90 -13.22 -15.51
N ARG A 202 4.84 -13.77 -14.89
CA ARG A 202 3.49 -13.84 -15.48
C ARG A 202 2.51 -12.86 -14.88
N VAL A 203 2.70 -12.54 -13.60
CA VAL A 203 1.72 -11.81 -12.79
C VAL A 203 2.35 -10.50 -12.31
N HIS A 204 3.44 -10.57 -11.55
CA HIS A 204 3.98 -9.39 -10.86
C HIS A 204 4.90 -8.48 -11.71
N TYR A 205 5.43 -8.98 -12.82
CA TYR A 205 6.27 -8.19 -13.74
C TYR A 205 5.55 -6.95 -14.27
N LEU A 206 4.23 -7.02 -14.47
CA LEU A 206 3.40 -5.90 -14.91
C LEU A 206 3.42 -4.75 -13.88
N HIS A 207 3.44 -5.07 -12.60
CA HIS A 207 3.63 -4.08 -11.56
C HIS A 207 5.06 -3.51 -11.61
N HIS A 208 6.07 -4.39 -11.70
CA HIS A 208 7.50 -4.05 -11.59
C HIS A 208 8.17 -3.37 -12.79
N ARG A 209 7.52 -3.31 -13.95
CA ARG A 209 7.95 -2.37 -15.02
C ARG A 209 7.91 -0.90 -14.55
N ASN A 210 7.25 -0.60 -13.43
CA ASN A 210 7.24 0.70 -12.76
C ASN A 210 8.45 0.96 -11.84
N ILE A 211 9.67 0.71 -12.32
CA ILE A 211 10.94 0.92 -11.55
C ILE A 211 11.07 2.36 -10.99
N ASN A 212 10.45 3.33 -11.65
CA ASN A 212 10.24 4.68 -11.15
C ASN A 212 8.73 4.89 -10.96
N PRO A 213 8.17 4.49 -9.81
CA PRO A 213 6.73 4.45 -9.63
C PRO A 213 6.13 5.85 -9.58
N GLY A 214 4.84 5.92 -9.91
CA GLY A 214 4.00 7.10 -9.74
C GLY A 214 2.66 6.69 -9.11
N PRO A 215 1.82 7.60 -8.59
CA PRO A 215 0.65 7.23 -7.78
C PRO A 215 -0.25 6.16 -8.40
N TRP A 216 -0.50 6.21 -9.72
CA TRP A 216 -1.29 5.21 -10.44
C TRP A 216 -0.65 3.82 -10.55
N SER A 217 0.67 3.68 -10.36
CA SER A 217 1.29 2.34 -10.38
C SER A 217 0.92 1.50 -9.17
N GLY A 218 0.41 2.11 -8.10
CA GLY A 218 0.07 1.39 -6.86
C GLY A 218 -0.98 0.31 -7.03
N LEU A 219 -1.96 0.49 -7.92
CA LEU A 219 -2.91 -0.55 -8.34
C LEU A 219 -2.76 -0.91 -9.82
N SER A 220 -1.61 -0.62 -10.44
CA SER A 220 -1.33 -1.15 -11.78
C SER A 220 -0.73 -2.54 -11.63
N MET A 221 -1.59 -3.55 -11.67
CA MET A 221 -1.21 -4.94 -11.46
C MET A 221 -1.93 -5.86 -12.44
N HIS A 222 -1.44 -7.08 -12.57
CA HIS A 222 -2.15 -8.12 -13.33
C HIS A 222 -3.45 -8.53 -12.59
N PRO A 223 -4.53 -8.94 -13.27
CA PRO A 223 -5.79 -9.34 -12.60
C PRO A 223 -5.61 -10.40 -11.50
N ILE A 224 -4.77 -11.41 -11.74
CA ILE A 224 -4.43 -12.43 -10.74
C ILE A 224 -3.72 -11.81 -9.53
N GLU A 225 -2.87 -10.82 -9.74
CA GLU A 225 -2.21 -10.11 -8.64
C GLU A 225 -3.23 -9.35 -7.80
N HIS A 226 -4.21 -8.68 -8.43
CA HIS A 226 -5.30 -8.03 -7.69
C HIS A 226 -6.11 -9.02 -6.84
N ILE A 227 -6.41 -10.21 -7.38
CA ILE A 227 -7.12 -11.25 -6.62
C ILE A 227 -6.31 -11.65 -5.39
N LEU A 228 -5.00 -11.89 -5.54
CA LEU A 228 -4.12 -12.25 -4.44
C LEU A 228 -3.93 -11.09 -3.45
N TYR A 229 -3.75 -9.87 -3.95
CA TYR A 229 -3.56 -8.66 -3.14
C TYR A 229 -4.78 -8.38 -2.25
N PHE A 230 -6.00 -8.45 -2.80
CA PHE A 230 -7.23 -8.25 -2.02
C PHE A 230 -7.68 -9.49 -1.23
N SER A 231 -7.01 -10.64 -1.38
CA SER A 231 -7.33 -11.84 -0.59
C SER A 231 -7.12 -11.67 0.92
N GLY A 232 -6.47 -10.59 1.37
CA GLY A 232 -6.33 -10.26 2.79
C GLY A 232 -7.67 -10.04 3.48
N PHE A 233 -8.73 -9.78 2.72
CA PHE A 233 -10.08 -9.68 3.22
C PHE A 233 -10.60 -10.99 3.83
N LEU A 234 -10.07 -12.15 3.39
CA LEU A 234 -10.42 -13.45 3.94
C LEU A 234 -10.13 -13.55 5.44
N ILE A 235 -9.18 -12.77 5.97
CA ILE A 235 -8.91 -12.67 7.41
C ILE A 235 -10.20 -12.32 8.18
N TYR A 236 -11.00 -11.41 7.64
CA TYR A 236 -12.25 -10.94 8.25
C TYR A 236 -13.46 -11.82 7.95
N PHE A 237 -13.30 -12.85 7.11
CA PHE A 237 -14.33 -13.89 6.94
C PHE A 237 -14.15 -15.03 7.94
N ILE A 238 -12.92 -15.22 8.42
CA ILE A 238 -12.54 -16.25 9.39
C ILE A 238 -12.62 -15.70 10.82
N LEU A 239 -12.15 -14.47 11.03
CA LEU A 239 -12.15 -13.82 12.33
C LEU A 239 -13.51 -13.17 12.62
N PRO A 240 -14.10 -13.36 13.82
CA PRO A 240 -15.26 -12.59 14.23
C PRO A 240 -14.92 -11.09 14.25
N ALA A 241 -15.39 -10.38 13.24
CA ALA A 241 -15.08 -8.98 13.00
C ALA A 241 -16.33 -8.19 12.69
N HIS A 242 -16.37 -6.94 13.14
CA HIS A 242 -17.42 -6.01 12.72
C HIS A 242 -17.19 -5.58 11.25
N PRO A 243 -18.25 -5.40 10.44
CA PRO A 243 -18.26 -4.77 9.11
C PRO A 243 -17.26 -3.61 8.90
N LEU A 244 -17.11 -2.76 9.91
CA LEU A 244 -16.18 -1.63 9.91
C LEU A 244 -14.71 -2.04 9.75
N HIS A 245 -14.27 -3.15 10.37
CA HIS A 245 -12.89 -3.62 10.21
C HIS A 245 -12.60 -4.07 8.79
N PHE A 246 -13.56 -4.79 8.20
CA PHE A 246 -13.49 -5.22 6.81
C PHE A 246 -13.42 -4.00 5.87
N LEU A 247 -14.31 -3.01 6.05
CA LEU A 247 -14.26 -1.81 5.21
C LEU A 247 -12.97 -1.00 5.43
N ASN A 248 -12.43 -1.00 6.64
CA ASN A 248 -11.14 -0.36 6.93
C ASN A 248 -10.01 -0.98 6.12
N VAL A 249 -9.84 -2.32 6.17
CA VAL A 249 -8.82 -2.99 5.35
C VAL A 249 -9.09 -2.80 3.85
N SER A 250 -10.37 -2.78 3.44
CA SER A 250 -10.77 -2.59 2.05
C SER A 250 -10.29 -1.25 1.49
N LEU A 251 -10.55 -0.16 2.23
CA LEU A 251 -10.13 1.19 1.84
C LEU A 251 -8.62 1.38 1.98
N LEU A 252 -8.00 0.82 3.03
CA LEU A 252 -6.56 0.86 3.21
C LEU A 252 -5.85 0.20 2.02
N ALA A 253 -6.23 -1.04 1.66
CA ALA A 253 -5.65 -1.77 0.55
C ALA A 253 -5.94 -1.11 -0.81
N GLY A 254 -7.13 -0.55 -1.00
CA GLY A 254 -7.52 0.09 -2.26
C GLY A 254 -6.86 1.45 -2.52
N LEU A 255 -6.50 2.21 -1.47
CA LEU A 255 -6.14 3.62 -1.61
C LEU A 255 -4.71 3.95 -1.13
N SER A 256 -4.18 3.24 -0.13
CA SER A 256 -2.83 3.52 0.41
C SER A 256 -1.67 3.21 -0.54
N PRO A 257 -1.76 2.26 -1.50
CA PRO A 257 -0.65 2.00 -2.41
C PRO A 257 -0.21 3.24 -3.20
N ALA A 258 -1.12 4.18 -3.47
CA ALA A 258 -0.78 5.41 -4.17
C ALA A 258 0.29 6.25 -3.45
N GLN A 259 0.27 6.27 -2.12
CA GLN A 259 1.23 6.99 -1.30
C GLN A 259 2.63 6.37 -1.42
N GLY A 260 2.70 5.03 -1.28
CA GLY A 260 3.94 4.27 -1.44
C GLY A 260 4.52 4.27 -2.84
N HIS A 261 3.70 4.57 -3.83
CA HIS A 261 4.10 4.68 -5.23
C HIS A 261 4.21 6.13 -5.71
N SER A 262 4.12 7.13 -4.84
CA SER A 262 4.25 8.54 -5.26
C SER A 262 5.57 8.80 -5.99
N GLY A 263 6.64 8.08 -5.63
CA GLY A 263 8.00 8.28 -6.11
C GLY A 263 8.72 9.42 -5.39
N PHE A 264 8.14 9.92 -4.29
CA PHE A 264 8.65 10.98 -3.45
C PHE A 264 8.70 10.54 -1.99
N ASP A 265 9.70 11.00 -1.25
CA ASP A 265 9.81 10.79 0.20
C ASP A 265 8.77 11.60 0.99
N ARG A 266 8.45 12.80 0.48
CA ARG A 266 7.62 13.79 1.18
C ARG A 266 6.74 14.56 0.21
N ILE A 267 5.59 15.01 0.70
CA ILE A 267 4.84 16.12 0.10
C ILE A 267 5.29 17.44 0.73
N ALA A 268 5.62 18.43 -0.09
CA ALA A 268 6.12 19.74 0.37
C ALA A 268 5.38 20.88 -0.36
N PRO A 269 4.17 21.27 0.10
CA PRO A 269 3.35 22.30 -0.57
C PRO A 269 3.89 23.73 -0.38
N GLY A 270 4.94 23.93 0.41
CA GLY A 270 5.59 25.22 0.61
C GLY A 270 7.00 25.07 1.15
N GLU A 271 7.69 26.19 1.40
CA GLU A 271 9.11 26.17 1.76
C GLU A 271 9.42 25.58 3.15
N ASN A 272 8.48 25.72 4.10
CA ASN A 272 8.66 25.35 5.51
C ASN A 272 7.67 24.28 5.99
N LYS A 273 6.88 23.69 5.09
CA LYS A 273 5.90 22.64 5.43
C LYS A 273 6.14 21.41 4.57
N SER A 274 6.37 20.27 5.21
CA SER A 274 6.40 18.99 4.53
C SER A 274 5.85 17.88 5.42
N LEU A 275 5.24 16.90 4.78
CA LEU A 275 4.74 15.69 5.41
C LEU A 275 5.43 14.48 4.80
N ASP A 276 5.92 13.60 5.66
CA ASP A 276 6.65 12.38 5.31
C ASP A 276 5.65 11.27 4.90
N PHE A 277 5.92 10.60 3.78
CA PHE A 277 5.19 9.39 3.39
C PHE A 277 5.86 8.10 3.89
N SER A 278 7.18 8.11 4.10
CA SER A 278 7.99 6.99 4.63
C SER A 278 7.94 5.69 3.84
N TYR A 279 8.03 5.77 2.50
CA TYR A 279 8.05 4.60 1.60
C TYR A 279 9.37 4.37 0.87
N TYR A 280 10.50 4.79 1.45
CA TYR A 280 11.81 4.58 0.82
C TYR A 280 12.15 3.09 0.69
N ALA A 281 11.77 2.26 1.67
CA ALA A 281 11.96 0.81 1.62
C ALA A 281 11.25 0.19 0.40
N HIS A 282 10.01 0.62 0.13
CA HIS A 282 9.23 0.19 -1.02
C HIS A 282 9.77 0.74 -2.35
N TYR A 283 10.33 1.95 -2.36
CA TYR A 283 11.07 2.43 -3.52
C TYR A 283 12.30 1.57 -3.82
N LEU A 284 13.07 1.18 -2.79
CA LEU A 284 14.20 0.25 -2.94
C LEU A 284 13.74 -1.12 -3.43
N HIS A 285 12.55 -1.57 -3.01
CA HIS A 285 11.92 -2.78 -3.53
C HIS A 285 11.70 -2.69 -5.06
N HIS A 286 11.07 -1.62 -5.56
CA HIS A 286 10.91 -1.41 -7.02
C HIS A 286 12.24 -1.27 -7.78
N ARG A 287 13.30 -0.82 -7.10
CA ARG A 287 14.63 -0.68 -7.69
C ARG A 287 15.42 -2.00 -7.75
N TYR A 288 15.30 -2.84 -6.73
CA TYR A 288 16.15 -4.01 -6.53
C TYR A 288 15.41 -5.35 -6.58
N PHE A 289 14.08 -5.35 -6.54
CA PHE A 289 13.12 -6.46 -6.63
C PHE A 289 13.19 -7.51 -5.51
N GLU A 290 14.37 -7.76 -4.95
CA GLU A 290 14.63 -8.88 -4.03
C GLU A 290 14.76 -8.46 -2.56
N VAL A 291 14.24 -7.28 -2.21
CA VAL A 291 14.37 -6.66 -0.88
C VAL A 291 13.06 -6.02 -0.43
N ASN A 292 12.85 -5.86 0.87
CA ASN A 292 11.75 -5.06 1.45
C ASN A 292 10.36 -5.42 0.89
N TYR A 293 9.88 -6.64 1.15
CA TYR A 293 8.57 -7.08 0.71
C TYR A 293 7.42 -6.54 1.58
N ALA A 294 7.69 -6.06 2.80
CA ALA A 294 6.71 -5.46 3.71
C ALA A 294 6.68 -3.93 3.62
N ASP A 295 5.61 -3.32 4.15
CA ASP A 295 5.44 -1.86 4.19
C ASP A 295 6.32 -1.17 5.25
N GLY A 296 6.74 -1.89 6.30
CA GLY A 296 7.79 -1.43 7.22
C GLY A 296 7.36 -1.26 8.68
N THR A 297 6.13 -1.59 9.05
CA THR A 297 5.68 -1.57 10.44
C THR A 297 6.19 -2.79 11.21
N ILE A 298 6.12 -3.97 10.60
CA ILE A 298 6.55 -5.24 11.18
C ILE A 298 7.94 -5.58 10.61
N PRO A 299 8.94 -5.94 11.43
CA PRO A 299 10.30 -6.26 10.98
C PRO A 299 10.45 -7.61 10.24
N ILE A 300 9.44 -8.00 9.45
CA ILE A 300 9.39 -9.30 8.77
C ILE A 300 10.54 -9.44 7.76
N ASP A 301 10.89 -8.38 7.03
CA ASP A 301 12.04 -8.41 6.13
C ASP A 301 13.38 -8.60 6.86
N LYS A 302 13.51 -8.13 8.10
CA LYS A 302 14.71 -8.42 8.91
C LYS A 302 14.72 -9.87 9.37
N TRP A 303 13.57 -10.39 9.82
CA TRP A 303 13.44 -11.78 10.27
C TRP A 303 13.77 -12.79 9.17
N PHE A 304 13.42 -12.47 7.92
CA PHE A 304 13.66 -13.35 6.78
C PHE A 304 14.85 -12.94 5.89
N GLY A 305 15.65 -11.96 6.31
CA GLY A 305 16.91 -11.60 5.65
C GLY A 305 16.75 -10.91 4.28
N THR A 306 15.63 -10.23 4.06
CA THR A 306 15.28 -9.49 2.83
C THR A 306 15.33 -7.97 3.03
N PHE A 307 15.66 -7.49 4.22
CA PHE A 307 15.77 -6.06 4.51
C PHE A 307 16.93 -5.37 3.76
N HIS A 308 16.69 -4.16 3.25
CA HIS A 308 17.68 -3.25 2.66
C HIS A 308 17.33 -1.80 3.00
N ASP A 309 18.27 -1.06 3.57
CA ASP A 309 18.08 0.30 4.10
C ASP A 309 18.68 1.43 3.24
N GLY A 310 19.22 1.12 2.07
CA GLY A 310 19.89 2.07 1.17
C GLY A 310 21.34 2.38 1.55
N THR A 311 21.92 1.66 2.51
CA THR A 311 23.33 1.79 2.92
C THR A 311 24.29 0.98 2.07
N ALA A 312 25.59 1.28 2.15
CA ALA A 312 26.63 0.51 1.48
C ALA A 312 26.70 -0.94 2.01
N GLU A 313 26.42 -1.12 3.30
CA GLU A 313 26.31 -2.42 3.95
C GLU A 313 25.13 -3.22 3.40
N GLY A 314 23.98 -2.57 3.20
CA GLY A 314 22.80 -3.15 2.53
C GLY A 314 23.09 -3.59 1.10
N ASP A 315 23.77 -2.74 0.32
CA ASP A 315 24.20 -3.06 -1.04
C ASP A 315 25.16 -4.25 -1.07
N ALA A 316 26.13 -4.31 -0.14
CA ALA A 316 27.05 -5.42 -0.01
C ALA A 316 26.32 -6.73 0.39
N ALA A 317 25.32 -6.65 1.28
CA ALA A 317 24.50 -7.80 1.68
C ALA A 317 23.69 -8.36 0.51
N LEU A 318 23.03 -7.50 -0.27
CA LEU A 318 22.30 -7.88 -1.48
C LEU A 318 23.25 -8.55 -2.50
N LYS A 319 24.43 -7.95 -2.74
CA LYS A 319 25.42 -8.51 -3.66
C LYS A 319 25.85 -9.93 -3.24
N ARG A 320 26.15 -10.14 -1.94
CA ARG A 320 26.50 -11.46 -1.41
C ARG A 320 25.37 -12.48 -1.60
N ARG A 321 24.11 -12.08 -1.41
CA ARG A 321 22.95 -12.97 -1.60
C ARG A 321 22.83 -13.42 -3.06
N ARG A 322 22.94 -12.49 -4.01
CA ARG A 322 22.88 -12.80 -5.45
C ARG A 322 24.00 -13.74 -5.90
N GLN A 323 25.21 -13.56 -5.38
CA GLN A 323 26.35 -14.44 -5.68
C GLN A 323 26.15 -15.87 -5.15
N LYS A 324 25.47 -16.05 -4.03
CA LYS A 324 25.15 -17.40 -3.52
C LYS A 324 24.14 -18.11 -4.42
N THR A 325 23.10 -17.41 -4.86
CA THR A 325 22.06 -17.98 -5.74
C THR A 325 22.58 -18.30 -7.14
N SER A 326 23.57 -17.56 -7.65
CA SER A 326 24.17 -17.86 -8.96
C SER A 326 25.09 -19.07 -8.96
N ASN A 327 25.57 -19.48 -7.78
CA ASN A 327 26.51 -20.59 -7.60
C ASN A 327 25.83 -21.89 -7.11
N ALA A 328 24.52 -21.86 -6.89
CA ALA A 328 23.66 -22.98 -6.51
C ALA A 328 22.78 -23.35 -7.70
#